data_AF-A0A8X6HD22-F1
#
_entry.id   AF-A0A8X6HD22-F1
#
_cell.length_a   1.000
_cell.length_b   1.000
_cell.length_c   1.000
_cell.angle_alpha   90.00
_cell.angle_beta   90.00
_cell.angle_gamma   90.00
#
_symmetry.space_group_name_H-M   'P 1'
#
loop_
_entity.id
_entity.type
_entity.pdbx_description
1 polymer ?
#
loop_
_entity_poly.entity_id
_entity_poly.type
_entity_poly.pdbx_seq_one_letter_code
_entity_poly.pdbx_strand_id
1 'polypeptide(L)'
;MAKQHLRAVESQEKHDARIAKIRQHISVIQETESVEQREIRLSAFRMHNSQVRADKTPGQREVRLSALRIHSSQVRKAEKSQIEAFNKTINIFCNKVCEICTKRCYPNQVTNHKINLSTASYLPAELTSKGTILLCHRCKKHLTSKKTSGPAKAYWSNLDPGEGA
;
A
#
# COMPACT_ATOMS: atom_id res chain seq x y z
N MET A 1 -39.36 23.98 -23.00
CA MET A 1 -39.06 23.66 -24.41
C MET A 1 -37.61 23.98 -24.80
N ALA A 2 -37.17 25.24 -24.90
CA ALA A 2 -35.83 25.60 -25.43
C ALA A 2 -34.62 24.97 -24.69
N LYS A 3 -34.63 24.94 -23.35
CA LYS A 3 -33.52 24.34 -22.55
C LYS A 3 -33.41 22.82 -22.68
N GLN A 4 -34.51 22.11 -22.96
CA GLN A 4 -34.48 20.66 -23.19
C GLN A 4 -33.90 20.36 -24.57
N HIS A 5 -34.28 21.12 -25.58
CA HIS A 5 -33.73 20.99 -26.93
C HIS A 5 -32.22 21.27 -26.96
N LEU A 6 -31.76 22.33 -26.27
CA LEU A 6 -30.34 22.65 -26.13
C LEU A 6 -29.52 21.56 -25.41
N ARG A 7 -30.11 20.84 -24.46
CA ARG A 7 -29.46 19.70 -23.77
C ARG A 7 -29.42 18.44 -24.62
N ALA A 8 -30.42 18.24 -25.49
CA ALA A 8 -30.47 17.07 -26.36
C ALA A 8 -29.43 17.12 -27.48
N VAL A 9 -28.99 18.32 -27.87
CA VAL A 9 -28.02 18.54 -28.95
C VAL A 9 -26.65 19.03 -28.45
N GLU A 10 -26.43 19.03 -27.13
CA GLU A 10 -25.14 19.47 -26.58
C GLU A 10 -24.04 18.44 -26.89
N SER A 11 -22.82 18.92 -27.15
CA SER A 11 -21.66 18.04 -27.31
C SER A 11 -21.27 17.41 -25.96
N GLN A 12 -20.56 16.29 -26.01
CA GLN A 12 -20.06 15.62 -24.80
C GLN A 12 -19.20 16.56 -23.93
N GLU A 13 -18.32 17.35 -24.54
CA GLU A 13 -17.50 18.34 -23.82
C GLU A 13 -18.35 19.40 -23.11
N LYS A 14 -19.40 19.91 -23.77
CA LYS A 14 -20.32 20.88 -23.18
C LYS A 14 -21.16 20.26 -22.07
N HIS A 15 -21.57 18.99 -22.24
CA HIS A 15 -22.23 18.21 -21.21
C HIS A 15 -21.35 18.09 -19.97
N ASP A 16 -20.11 17.63 -20.14
CA ASP A 16 -19.17 17.39 -19.05
C ASP A 16 -18.81 18.68 -18.32
N ALA A 17 -18.54 19.77 -19.05
CA ALA A 17 -18.31 21.09 -18.46
C ALA A 17 -19.52 21.58 -17.64
N ARG A 18 -20.74 21.35 -18.14
CA ARG A 18 -21.98 21.71 -17.42
C ARG A 18 -22.16 20.86 -16.17
N ILE A 19 -21.94 19.55 -16.24
CA ILE A 19 -22.02 18.65 -15.08
C ILE A 19 -20.94 18.99 -14.05
N ALA A 20 -19.71 19.30 -14.48
CA ALA A 20 -18.63 19.74 -13.60
C ALA A 20 -19.00 21.02 -12.84
N LYS A 21 -19.56 22.03 -13.53
CA LYS A 21 -20.04 23.27 -12.91
C LYS A 21 -21.16 23.01 -11.89
N ILE A 22 -22.09 22.11 -12.20
CA ILE A 22 -23.16 21.72 -11.26
C ILE A 22 -22.58 21.04 -10.03
N ARG A 23 -21.65 20.09 -10.20
CA ARG A 23 -20.99 19.40 -9.08
C ARG A 23 -20.25 20.38 -8.18
N GLN A 24 -19.51 21.32 -8.77
CA GLN A 24 -18.80 22.36 -8.03
C GLN A 24 -19.77 23.22 -7.21
N HIS A 25 -20.87 23.68 -7.83
CA HIS A 25 -21.87 24.47 -7.13
C HIS A 25 -22.51 23.72 -5.97
N ILE A 26 -22.84 22.44 -6.16
CA ILE A 26 -23.38 21.59 -5.09
C ILE A 26 -22.36 21.39 -3.97
N SER A 27 -21.08 21.19 -4.28
CA SER A 27 -20.01 21.06 -3.28
C SER A 27 -19.95 22.30 -2.40
N VAL A 28 -19.91 23.50 -3.01
CA VAL A 28 -19.87 24.77 -2.28
C VAL A 28 -21.08 24.94 -1.36
N ILE A 29 -22.29 24.59 -1.83
CA ILE A 29 -23.50 24.64 -1.00
C ILE A 29 -23.38 23.67 0.19
N GLN A 30 -22.92 22.43 -0.05
CA GLN A 30 -22.79 21.43 1.01
C GLN A 30 -21.67 21.72 1.99
N GLU A 31 -20.62 22.43 1.59
CA GLU A 31 -19.53 22.87 2.47
C GLU A 31 -19.94 24.04 3.36
N THR A 32 -20.88 24.87 2.89
CA THR A 32 -21.35 26.08 3.59
C THR A 32 -22.69 25.89 4.29
N GLU A 33 -23.28 24.69 4.22
CA GLU A 33 -24.59 24.40 4.83
C GLU A 33 -24.50 24.42 6.36
N SER A 34 -25.55 24.91 7.02
CA SER A 34 -25.68 24.78 8.47
C SER A 34 -25.97 23.32 8.86
N VAL A 35 -25.76 22.99 10.14
CA VAL A 35 -26.09 21.65 10.67
C VAL A 35 -27.57 21.33 10.46
N GLU A 36 -28.46 22.30 10.68
CA GLU A 36 -29.91 22.15 10.49
C GLU A 36 -30.26 21.92 9.01
N GLN A 37 -29.65 22.68 8.10
CA GLN A 37 -29.85 22.50 6.65
C GLN A 37 -29.35 21.13 6.19
N ARG A 38 -28.22 20.67 6.73
CA ARG A 38 -27.69 19.33 6.48
C ARG A 38 -28.67 18.25 6.93
N GLU A 39 -29.21 18.36 8.13
CA GLU A 39 -30.17 17.38 8.66
C GLU A 39 -31.50 17.38 7.89
N ILE A 40 -31.99 18.55 7.46
CA ILE A 40 -33.15 18.64 6.56
C ILE A 40 -32.85 17.92 5.23
N ARG A 41 -31.68 18.15 4.63
CA ARG A 41 -31.27 17.49 3.39
C ARG A 41 -31.13 15.97 3.55
N LEU A 42 -30.51 15.52 4.63
CA LEU A 42 -30.31 14.09 4.91
C LEU A 42 -31.64 13.39 5.23
N SER A 43 -32.52 14.03 6.01
CA SER A 43 -33.84 13.48 6.32
C SER A 43 -34.71 13.36 5.07
N ALA A 44 -34.75 14.39 4.22
CA ALA A 44 -35.42 14.33 2.92
C ALA A 44 -34.87 13.19 2.03
N PHE A 45 -33.55 13.01 1.99
CA PHE A 45 -32.91 11.93 1.25
C PHE A 45 -33.26 10.53 1.80
N ARG A 46 -33.31 10.37 3.13
CA ARG A 46 -33.76 9.12 3.77
C ARG A 46 -35.22 8.80 3.44
N MET A 47 -36.10 9.80 3.53
CA MET A 47 -37.53 9.66 3.19
C MET A 47 -37.72 9.24 1.73
N HIS A 48 -37.08 9.95 0.81
CA HIS A 48 -37.10 9.60 -0.62
C HIS A 48 -36.61 8.17 -0.86
N ASN A 49 -35.49 7.78 -0.26
CA ASN A 49 -34.97 6.41 -0.41
C ASN A 49 -35.89 5.35 0.21
N SER A 50 -36.59 5.67 1.30
CA SER A 50 -37.59 4.79 1.89
C SER A 50 -38.74 4.57 0.91
N GLN A 51 -39.28 5.65 0.35
CA GLN A 51 -40.35 5.59 -0.65
C GLN A 51 -39.93 4.80 -1.88
N VAL A 52 -38.77 5.12 -2.46
CA VAL A 52 -38.20 4.37 -3.60
C VAL A 52 -38.01 2.89 -3.27
N ARG A 53 -37.76 2.50 -2.01
CA ARG A 53 -37.67 1.09 -1.60
C ARG A 53 -39.05 0.43 -1.45
N ALA A 54 -40.05 1.16 -0.98
CA ALA A 54 -41.42 0.68 -0.87
C ALA A 54 -42.02 0.40 -2.25
N ASP A 55 -41.73 1.27 -3.23
CA ASP A 55 -42.29 1.18 -4.59
C ASP A 55 -41.53 0.20 -5.51
N LYS A 56 -40.57 -0.57 -4.99
CA LYS A 56 -39.77 -1.48 -5.81
C LYS A 56 -40.56 -2.69 -6.24
N THR A 57 -40.45 -3.01 -7.53
CA THR A 57 -40.83 -4.34 -8.01
C THR A 57 -39.89 -5.41 -7.44
N PRO A 58 -40.34 -6.68 -7.37
CA PRO A 58 -39.50 -7.80 -6.95
C PRO A 58 -38.19 -7.92 -7.76
N GLY A 59 -38.24 -7.69 -9.08
CA GLY A 59 -37.05 -7.72 -9.94
C GLY A 59 -36.03 -6.62 -9.60
N GLN A 60 -36.48 -5.37 -9.43
CA GLN A 60 -35.61 -4.27 -9.00
C GLN A 60 -35.03 -4.49 -7.60
N ARG A 61 -35.80 -5.15 -6.72
CA ARG A 61 -35.33 -5.54 -5.39
C ARG A 61 -34.18 -6.54 -5.50
N GLU A 62 -34.29 -7.57 -6.33
CA GLU A 62 -33.24 -8.57 -6.48
C GLU A 62 -31.96 -7.99 -7.08
N VAL A 63 -32.07 -7.15 -8.12
CA VAL A 63 -30.91 -6.44 -8.70
C VAL A 63 -30.16 -5.60 -7.66
N ARG A 64 -30.89 -4.88 -6.80
CA ARG A 64 -30.25 -4.12 -5.73
C ARG A 64 -29.57 -5.02 -4.70
N LEU A 65 -30.23 -6.11 -4.30
CA LEU A 65 -29.68 -7.03 -3.29
C LEU A 65 -28.45 -7.79 -3.82
N SER A 66 -28.47 -8.21 -5.09
CA SER A 66 -27.31 -8.84 -5.73
C SER A 66 -26.12 -7.88 -5.79
N ALA A 67 -26.34 -6.62 -6.20
CA ALA A 67 -25.31 -5.59 -6.19
C ALA A 67 -24.74 -5.36 -4.78
N LEU A 68 -25.61 -5.32 -3.76
CA LEU A 68 -25.18 -5.17 -2.36
C LEU A 68 -24.33 -6.36 -1.89
N ARG A 69 -24.74 -7.59 -2.20
CA ARG A 69 -23.98 -8.81 -1.85
C ARG A 69 -22.59 -8.79 -2.49
N ILE A 70 -22.48 -8.41 -3.77
CA ILE A 70 -21.21 -8.28 -4.49
C ILE A 70 -20.32 -7.24 -3.82
N HIS A 71 -20.83 -6.04 -3.60
CA HIS A 71 -20.10 -4.96 -2.95
C HIS A 71 -19.60 -5.38 -1.56
N SER A 72 -20.46 -5.94 -0.70
CA SER A 72 -20.07 -6.43 0.62
C SER A 72 -19.05 -7.58 0.57
N SER A 73 -19.07 -8.42 -0.48
CA SER A 73 -18.03 -9.44 -0.69
C SER A 73 -16.68 -8.79 -1.02
N GLN A 74 -16.68 -7.80 -1.92
CA GLN A 74 -15.47 -7.09 -2.33
C GLN A 74 -14.82 -6.33 -1.17
N VAL A 75 -15.62 -5.60 -0.36
CA VAL A 75 -15.13 -4.88 0.82
C VAL A 75 -14.47 -5.84 1.81
N ARG A 76 -15.16 -6.94 2.18
CA ARG A 76 -14.60 -7.93 3.12
C ARG A 76 -13.32 -8.58 2.60
N LYS A 77 -13.24 -8.87 1.29
CA LYS A 77 -12.00 -9.38 0.67
C LYS A 77 -10.86 -8.38 0.77
N ALA A 78 -11.13 -7.10 0.50
CA ALA A 78 -10.12 -6.04 0.59
C ALA A 78 -9.64 -5.86 2.04
N GLU A 79 -10.54 -5.82 3.01
CA GLU A 79 -10.20 -5.75 4.44
C GLU A 79 -9.34 -6.95 4.86
N LYS A 80 -9.73 -8.16 4.49
CA LYS A 80 -8.95 -9.37 4.79
C LYS A 80 -7.55 -9.30 4.18
N SER A 81 -7.44 -8.86 2.92
CA SER A 81 -6.14 -8.70 2.25
C SER A 81 -5.26 -7.67 2.95
N GLN A 82 -5.83 -6.58 3.46
CA GLN A 82 -5.07 -5.57 4.22
C GLN A 82 -4.57 -6.15 5.55
N ILE A 83 -5.41 -6.89 6.28
CA ILE A 83 -5.03 -7.55 7.53
C ILE A 83 -3.94 -8.60 7.27
N GLU A 84 -4.08 -9.43 6.23
CA GLU A 84 -3.07 -10.42 5.84
C GLU A 84 -1.75 -9.74 5.47
N ALA A 85 -1.77 -8.63 4.73
CA ALA A 85 -0.57 -7.86 4.39
C ALA A 85 0.10 -7.24 5.63
N PHE A 86 -0.69 -6.67 6.54
CA PHE A 86 -0.20 -6.15 7.81
C PHE A 86 0.45 -7.25 8.64
N ASN A 87 -0.24 -8.38 8.83
CA ASN A 87 0.27 -9.54 9.56
C ASN A 87 1.55 -10.10 8.94
N LYS A 88 1.62 -10.18 7.62
CA LYS A 88 2.85 -10.58 6.92
C LYS A 88 3.99 -9.61 7.21
N THR A 89 3.71 -8.31 7.30
CA THR A 89 4.72 -7.28 7.53
C THR A 89 5.27 -7.32 8.96
N ILE A 90 4.39 -7.36 9.97
CA ILE A 90 4.83 -7.36 11.38
C ILE A 90 5.55 -8.65 11.77
N ASN A 91 5.25 -9.76 11.11
CA ASN A 91 5.88 -11.06 11.38
C ASN A 91 7.17 -11.28 10.58
N ILE A 92 7.66 -10.27 9.85
CA ILE A 92 9.00 -10.31 9.27
C ILE A 92 9.98 -9.82 10.34
N PHE A 93 10.75 -10.75 10.91
CA PHE A 93 11.76 -10.47 11.94
C PHE A 93 13.18 -10.38 11.35
N CYS A 94 14.06 -9.65 12.03
CA CYS A 94 15.49 -9.56 11.69
C CYS A 94 16.28 -10.79 12.16
N ASN A 95 15.87 -11.99 11.73
CA ASN A 95 16.47 -13.25 12.19
C ASN A 95 17.61 -13.77 11.32
N LYS A 96 17.96 -13.07 10.24
CA LYS A 96 19.08 -13.47 9.37
C LYS A 96 20.36 -12.82 9.88
N VAL A 97 21.40 -13.61 10.06
CA VAL A 97 22.69 -13.13 10.56
C VAL A 97 23.66 -13.05 9.38
N CYS A 98 24.28 -11.87 9.21
CA CYS A 98 25.36 -11.71 8.24
C CYS A 98 26.59 -12.53 8.71
N GLU A 99 27.14 -13.37 7.85
CA GLU A 99 28.26 -14.25 8.24
C GLU A 99 29.60 -13.52 8.39
N ILE A 100 29.72 -12.27 7.90
CA ILE A 100 30.92 -11.45 8.08
C ILE A 100 30.80 -10.55 9.31
N CYS A 101 29.67 -9.87 9.47
CA CYS A 101 29.51 -8.79 10.46
C CYS A 101 28.58 -9.11 11.61
N THR A 102 28.05 -10.34 11.64
CA THR A 102 27.13 -10.88 12.65
C THR A 102 25.85 -10.08 12.92
N LYS A 103 25.62 -9.01 12.14
CA LYS A 103 24.43 -8.17 12.24
C LYS A 103 23.17 -8.96 11.90
N ARG A 104 22.18 -8.86 12.79
CA ARG A 104 20.80 -9.28 12.57
C ARG A 104 20.15 -8.38 11.52
N CYS A 105 19.68 -9.00 10.44
CA CYS A 105 19.17 -8.37 9.25
C CYS A 105 17.80 -8.96 8.91
N TYR A 106 16.95 -8.13 8.31
CA TYR A 106 15.73 -8.63 7.69
C TYR A 106 16.05 -9.50 6.45
N PRO A 107 15.16 -10.43 6.06
CA PRO A 107 15.39 -11.29 4.89
C PRO A 107 15.70 -10.53 3.60
N ASN A 108 15.09 -9.35 3.39
CA ASN A 108 15.36 -8.48 2.24
C ASN A 108 16.67 -7.69 2.33
N GLN A 109 17.35 -7.70 3.47
CA GLN A 109 18.62 -6.99 3.69
C GLN A 109 19.84 -7.89 3.53
N VAL A 110 19.65 -9.19 3.32
CA VAL A 110 20.71 -10.17 3.12
C VAL A 110 20.62 -10.83 1.76
N THR A 111 21.77 -11.25 1.23
CA THR A 111 21.87 -11.99 -0.04
C THR A 111 22.97 -13.02 0.05
N ASN A 112 22.76 -14.17 -0.59
CA ASN A 112 23.81 -15.16 -0.78
C ASN A 112 24.86 -14.62 -1.75
N HIS A 113 26.13 -14.77 -1.39
CA HIS A 113 27.26 -14.32 -2.19
C HIS A 113 28.27 -15.46 -2.32
N LYS A 114 28.61 -15.79 -3.57
CA LYS A 114 29.67 -16.76 -3.87
C LYS A 114 31.02 -16.10 -3.65
N ILE A 115 31.87 -16.70 -2.83
CA ILE A 115 33.19 -16.16 -2.54
C ILE A 115 34.12 -16.45 -3.72
N ASN A 116 34.79 -15.42 -4.22
CA ASN A 116 35.93 -15.59 -5.12
C ASN A 116 37.23 -15.41 -4.33
N LEU A 117 37.99 -16.50 -4.22
CA LEU A 117 39.28 -16.59 -3.53
C LEU A 117 40.28 -15.51 -3.97
N SER A 118 40.23 -15.06 -5.23
CA SER A 118 41.16 -14.05 -5.75
C SER A 118 40.94 -12.64 -5.19
N THR A 119 39.73 -12.34 -4.67
CA THR A 119 39.35 -10.98 -4.22
C THR A 119 39.25 -10.83 -2.71
N ALA A 120 39.33 -11.93 -1.95
CA ALA A 120 38.97 -11.95 -0.53
C ALA A 120 40.00 -12.71 0.32
N SER A 121 41.29 -12.54 0.03
CA SER A 121 42.40 -13.20 0.75
C SER A 121 42.45 -12.87 2.26
N TYR A 122 41.82 -11.77 2.68
CA TYR A 122 41.72 -11.37 4.08
C TYR A 122 40.59 -12.07 4.86
N LEU A 123 39.74 -12.87 4.20
CA LEU A 123 38.67 -13.60 4.88
C LEU A 123 39.25 -14.83 5.61
N PRO A 124 38.71 -15.17 6.80
CA PRO A 124 39.05 -16.41 7.49
C PRO A 124 38.79 -17.65 6.65
N ALA A 125 39.55 -18.72 6.90
CA ALA A 125 39.44 -19.99 6.16
C ALA A 125 38.05 -20.63 6.32
N GLU A 126 37.40 -20.43 7.47
CA GLU A 126 36.08 -20.94 7.83
C GLU A 126 34.97 -20.35 6.97
N LEU A 127 35.10 -19.09 6.54
CA LEU A 127 34.16 -18.46 5.62
C LEU A 127 34.45 -18.87 4.19
N THR A 128 35.74 -18.96 3.85
CA THR A 128 36.21 -19.28 2.51
C THR A 128 35.85 -20.71 2.09
N SER A 129 35.87 -21.66 3.02
CA SER A 129 35.52 -23.07 2.78
C SER A 129 34.04 -23.32 2.47
N LYS A 130 33.14 -22.42 2.88
CA LYS A 130 31.69 -22.54 2.65
C LYS A 130 31.28 -22.31 1.19
N GLY A 131 32.10 -21.64 0.39
CA GLY A 131 31.85 -21.32 -1.02
C GLY A 131 30.75 -20.29 -1.28
N THR A 132 29.66 -20.29 -0.50
CA THR A 132 28.60 -19.29 -0.50
C THR A 132 28.32 -18.83 0.93
N ILE A 133 28.26 -17.52 1.13
CA ILE A 133 27.96 -16.92 2.44
C ILE A 133 26.80 -15.93 2.36
N LEU A 134 26.04 -15.82 3.44
CA LEU A 134 24.93 -14.90 3.59
C LEU A 134 25.42 -13.54 4.09
N LEU A 135 25.24 -12.50 3.28
CA LEU A 135 25.79 -11.18 3.53
C LEU A 135 24.73 -10.10 3.58
N CYS A 136 24.89 -9.15 4.50
CA CYS A 136 24.16 -7.89 4.41
C CYS A 136 24.65 -7.06 3.20
N HIS A 137 23.81 -6.12 2.74
CA HIS A 137 24.14 -5.26 1.59
C HIS A 137 25.48 -4.53 1.74
N ARG A 138 25.83 -4.09 2.95
CA ARG A 138 27.08 -3.40 3.25
C ARG A 138 28.30 -4.31 3.04
N CYS A 139 28.29 -5.51 3.64
CA CYS A 139 29.37 -6.50 3.48
C CYS A 139 29.50 -6.98 2.03
N LYS A 140 28.37 -7.22 1.36
CA LYS A 140 28.36 -7.55 -0.07
C LYS A 140 29.03 -6.46 -0.90
N LYS A 141 28.65 -5.19 -0.70
CA LYS A 141 29.23 -4.06 -1.43
C LYS A 141 30.74 -3.97 -1.22
N HIS A 142 31.22 -4.24 0.00
CA HIS A 142 32.65 -4.26 0.29
C HIS A 142 33.36 -5.41 -0.43
N LEU A 143 32.82 -6.62 -0.41
CA LEU A 143 33.41 -7.77 -1.12
C LEU A 143 33.38 -7.62 -2.64
N THR A 144 32.34 -7.00 -3.19
CA THR A 144 32.29 -6.70 -4.63
C THR A 144 33.16 -5.51 -5.04
N SER A 145 33.61 -4.70 -4.08
CA SER A 145 34.57 -3.64 -4.37
C SER A 145 35.96 -4.26 -4.56
N LYS A 146 36.80 -3.70 -5.44
CA LYS A 146 38.16 -4.19 -5.74
C LYS A 146 39.16 -4.03 -4.58
N LYS A 147 38.68 -4.05 -3.34
CA LYS A 147 39.49 -3.88 -2.13
C LYS A 147 40.10 -5.22 -1.74
N THR A 148 41.40 -5.21 -1.54
CA THR A 148 42.20 -6.36 -1.12
C THR A 148 42.35 -6.46 0.40
N SER A 149 41.84 -5.48 1.14
CA SER A 149 41.90 -5.41 2.60
C SER A 149 40.51 -5.49 3.25
N GLY A 150 40.49 -6.05 4.46
CA GLY A 150 39.32 -6.06 5.32
C GLY A 150 38.90 -4.64 5.72
N PRO A 151 37.60 -4.41 6.03
CA PRO A 151 37.15 -3.12 6.53
C PRO A 151 37.79 -2.78 7.88
N ALA A 152 38.15 -1.50 8.08
CA ALA A 152 38.72 -1.00 9.33
C ALA A 152 37.76 -1.16 10.53
N LYS A 153 38.28 -1.14 11.77
CA LYS A 153 37.45 -1.26 12.99
C LYS A 153 36.31 -0.22 13.03
N ALA A 154 36.56 1.03 12.61
CA ALA A 154 35.55 2.08 12.49
C ALA A 154 34.40 1.77 11.50
N TYR A 155 34.66 0.92 10.50
CA TYR A 155 33.62 0.42 9.59
C TYR A 155 32.62 -0.47 10.34
N TRP A 156 33.11 -1.19 11.37
CA TRP A 156 32.34 -2.09 12.22
C TRP A 156 31.69 -1.40 13.42
N SER A 157 32.27 -0.32 13.97
CA SER A 157 31.76 0.41 15.15
C SER A 157 30.33 0.93 15.01
N ASN A 158 29.88 1.21 13.79
CA ASN A 158 28.50 1.65 13.52
C ASN A 158 27.50 0.48 13.38
N LEU A 159 27.90 -0.74 13.75
CA LEU A 159 27.09 -1.95 13.62
C LEU A 159 26.74 -2.60 14.95
N ASP A 160 27.22 -2.05 16.07
CA ASP A 160 26.88 -2.49 17.41
C ASP A 160 25.49 -1.93 17.78
N PRO A 161 24.43 -2.76 17.79
CA PRO A 161 23.16 -2.37 18.37
C PRO A 161 23.37 -2.52 19.88
N GLY A 162 23.93 -1.47 20.51
CA GLY A 162 24.54 -1.53 21.85
C GLY A 162 23.95 -2.59 22.77
N GLU A 163 24.84 -3.37 23.38
CA GLU A 163 24.52 -4.46 24.31
C GLU A 163 23.29 -4.12 25.15
N GLY A 164 22.15 -4.70 24.79
CA GLY A 164 20.94 -4.65 25.59
C GLY A 164 21.17 -5.51 26.81
N ALA A 165 21.54 -4.86 27.90
CA ALA A 165 21.37 -5.38 29.26
C ALA A 165 19.87 -5.53 29.57
#